data_AF-A0A845Z9C0-F1
#
_entry.id   AF-A0A845Z9C0-F1
#
_cell.length_a   1.000
_cell.length_b   1.000
_cell.length_c   1.000
_cell.angle_alpha   90.00
_cell.angle_beta   90.00
_cell.angle_gamma   90.00
#
_symmetry.space_group_name_H-M   'P 1'
#
loop_
_entity.id
_entity.type
_entity.pdbx_description
1 polymer ?
#
loop_
_entity_poly.entity_id
_entity_poly.type
_entity_poly.pdbx_seq_one_letter_code
_entity_poly.pdbx_strand_id
1 'polypeptide(L)'
;MCGESRTQGFEVEVRAVIRHIDYNNHSTIVIEDLNVSGMLKNQKLASAIADCGFYEFKRQLTYKCEWYGSELVVADRFYPSSQICSNCGHQQKMPLHLRIYKCSECGFETDRDFNAAVNLENYVNQ
;
A
#
# COMPACT_ATOMS: atom_id res chain seq x y z
N MET A 1 16.28 -15.79 12.69
CA MET A 1 16.28 -16.65 11.49
C MET A 1 14.83 -17.02 11.18
N CYS A 2 14.21 -16.33 10.21
CA CYS A 2 12.91 -16.76 9.67
C CYS A 2 13.17 -17.97 8.76
N GLY A 3 12.54 -19.11 9.07
CA GLY A 3 12.80 -20.38 8.38
C GLY A 3 12.37 -20.34 6.91
N GLU A 4 13.20 -20.96 6.06
CA GLU A 4 13.09 -21.05 4.60
C GLU A 4 11.80 -21.74 4.11
N SER A 5 11.03 -22.39 4.98
CA SER A 5 9.84 -23.16 4.62
C SER A 5 8.54 -22.35 4.53
N ARG A 6 8.53 -21.06 4.92
CA ARG A 6 7.32 -20.19 4.85
C ARG A 6 7.33 -19.19 3.69
N THR A 7 8.48 -18.97 3.05
CA THR A 7 8.59 -18.10 1.86
C THR A 7 7.85 -18.66 0.66
N GLN A 8 7.75 -19.99 0.56
CA GLN A 8 7.19 -20.64 -0.62
C GLN A 8 5.68 -20.45 -0.79
N GLY A 9 4.91 -20.26 0.29
CA GLY A 9 3.49 -19.88 0.23
C GLY A 9 3.28 -18.39 -0.08
N PHE A 10 4.14 -17.54 0.48
CA PHE A 10 4.13 -16.09 0.26
C PHE A 10 4.48 -15.74 -1.21
N GLU A 11 5.39 -16.50 -1.83
CA GLU A 11 5.73 -16.34 -3.25
C GLU A 11 4.55 -16.62 -4.21
N VAL A 12 3.60 -17.49 -3.83
CA VAL A 12 2.43 -17.81 -4.66
C VAL A 12 1.38 -16.69 -4.62
N GLU A 13 1.12 -16.12 -3.43
CA GLU A 13 0.20 -14.99 -3.26
C GLU A 13 0.76 -13.71 -3.91
N VAL A 14 2.06 -13.45 -3.72
CA VAL A 14 2.75 -12.33 -4.38
C VAL A 14 2.75 -12.50 -5.90
N ARG A 15 2.83 -13.74 -6.42
CA ARG A 15 2.66 -14.03 -7.86
C ARG A 15 1.28 -13.62 -8.39
N ALA A 16 0.22 -13.76 -7.60
CA ALA A 16 -1.14 -13.49 -8.03
C ALA A 16 -1.43 -11.99 -8.15
N VAL A 17 -0.94 -11.20 -7.17
CA VAL A 17 -1.05 -9.73 -7.19
C VAL A 17 -0.26 -9.16 -8.37
N ILE A 18 0.93 -9.70 -8.63
CA ILE A 18 1.83 -9.17 -9.66
C ILE A 18 1.44 -9.62 -11.07
N ARG A 19 0.68 -10.71 -11.23
CA ARG A 19 0.18 -11.14 -12.55
C ARG A 19 -0.82 -10.15 -13.18
N HIS A 20 -1.42 -9.27 -12.39
CA HIS A 20 -2.30 -8.20 -12.88
C HIS A 20 -1.52 -6.92 -13.23
N ILE A 21 -0.24 -6.85 -12.88
CA ILE A 21 0.66 -5.78 -13.29
C ILE A 21 1.14 -6.16 -14.69
N ASP A 22 0.66 -5.41 -15.67
CA ASP A 22 0.78 -5.72 -17.09
C ASP A 22 2.26 -5.85 -17.51
N TYR A 23 2.63 -7.02 -18.03
CA TYR A 23 3.99 -7.38 -18.46
C TYR A 23 4.52 -6.50 -19.62
N ASN A 24 3.64 -5.74 -20.27
CA ASN A 24 3.98 -4.91 -21.43
C ASN A 24 3.98 -3.41 -21.15
N ASN A 25 3.70 -2.97 -19.93
CA ASN A 25 3.66 -1.56 -19.59
C ASN A 25 4.61 -1.31 -18.41
N HIS A 26 5.64 -0.49 -18.63
CA HIS A 26 6.50 0.06 -17.58
C HIS A 26 5.60 0.79 -16.58
N SER A 27 5.11 0.07 -15.58
CA SER A 27 4.06 0.51 -14.68
C SER A 27 4.72 0.94 -13.38
N THR A 28 4.46 2.16 -12.94
CA THR A 28 4.92 2.65 -11.64
C THR A 28 3.99 2.12 -10.57
N ILE A 29 4.56 1.42 -9.59
CA ILE A 29 3.85 0.86 -8.45
C ILE A 29 4.14 1.76 -7.26
N VAL A 30 3.09 2.25 -6.60
CA VAL A 30 3.20 3.10 -5.43
C VAL A 30 2.71 2.35 -4.21
N ILE A 31 3.55 2.28 -3.18
CA ILE A 31 3.18 1.68 -1.89
C ILE A 31 3.35 2.69 -0.77
N GLU A 32 2.51 2.60 0.25
CA GLU A 32 2.67 3.38 1.48
C GLU A 32 3.83 2.85 2.33
N ASP A 33 4.62 3.75 2.94
CA ASP A 33 5.52 3.36 4.03
C ASP A 33 4.71 3.08 5.30
N LEU A 34 4.18 1.86 5.41
CA LEU A 34 3.40 1.43 6.57
C LEU A 34 4.27 1.42 7.84
N ASN A 35 3.82 2.11 8.89
CA ASN A 35 4.45 2.07 10.21
C ASN A 35 4.19 0.73 10.90
N VAL A 36 4.97 -0.27 10.53
CA VAL A 36 4.85 -1.63 11.07
C VAL A 36 5.01 -1.64 12.60
N SER A 37 5.92 -0.82 13.13
CA SER A 37 6.14 -0.63 14.58
C SER A 37 4.90 -0.08 15.33
N GLY A 38 4.09 0.74 14.66
CA GLY A 38 2.84 1.29 15.19
C GLY A 38 1.69 0.28 15.15
N MET A 39 1.64 -0.57 14.13
CA MET A 39 0.68 -1.68 14.03
C MET A 39 0.94 -2.76 15.10
N LEU A 40 2.21 -2.96 15.49
CA LEU A 40 2.61 -3.88 16.58
C LEU A 40 2.08 -3.48 17.96
N LYS A 41 1.70 -2.21 18.18
CA LYS A 41 1.12 -1.77 19.46
C LYS A 41 -0.32 -2.24 19.67
N ASN A 42 -0.98 -2.74 18.62
CA ASN A 42 -2.32 -3.30 18.71
C ASN A 42 -2.22 -4.82 18.94
N GLN A 43 -2.31 -5.22 20.21
CA GLN A 43 -2.04 -6.57 20.78
C GLN A 43 -2.86 -7.74 20.20
N LYS A 44 -3.72 -7.51 19.21
CA LYS A 44 -4.52 -8.56 18.55
C LYS A 44 -3.90 -9.09 17.25
N LEU A 45 -2.81 -8.48 16.75
CA LEU A 45 -2.21 -8.81 15.45
C LEU A 45 -0.69 -9.04 15.46
N ALA A 46 -0.03 -8.97 16.61
CA ALA A 46 1.42 -8.76 16.63
C ALA A 46 2.19 -10.01 17.05
N SER A 47 3.26 -10.33 16.31
CA SER A 47 4.59 -9.87 16.75
C SER A 47 5.72 -10.37 15.85
N ALA A 48 5.68 -11.62 15.37
CA ALA A 48 6.80 -12.18 14.59
C ALA A 48 6.70 -12.03 13.06
N ILE A 49 5.49 -11.76 12.54
CA ILE A 49 5.19 -11.83 11.09
C ILE A 49 5.03 -10.43 10.48
N ALA A 50 4.64 -9.41 11.23
CA ALA A 50 4.34 -8.11 10.65
C ALA A 50 5.60 -7.41 10.10
N ASP A 51 6.69 -7.34 10.88
CA ASP A 51 7.95 -6.70 10.46
C ASP A 51 8.67 -7.51 9.38
N CYS A 52 8.89 -8.80 9.64
CA CYS A 52 9.52 -9.69 8.66
C CYS A 52 8.69 -9.81 7.38
N GLY A 53 7.35 -9.85 7.49
CA GLY A 53 6.44 -10.01 6.37
C GLY A 53 6.34 -8.76 5.50
N PHE A 54 6.33 -7.56 6.08
CA PHE A 54 6.32 -6.33 5.29
C PHE A 54 7.69 -6.01 4.68
N TYR A 55 8.79 -6.25 5.41
CA TYR A 55 10.13 -6.16 4.83
C TYR A 55 10.29 -7.15 3.67
N GLU A 56 9.87 -8.40 3.87
CA GLU A 56 9.91 -9.42 2.82
C GLU A 56 8.98 -9.07 1.66
N PHE A 57 7.79 -8.53 1.92
CA PHE A 57 6.86 -8.04 0.89
C PHE A 57 7.48 -6.92 0.06
N LYS A 58 8.08 -5.91 0.71
CA LYS A 58 8.78 -4.82 0.03
C LYS A 58 9.96 -5.36 -0.78
N ARG A 59 10.79 -6.22 -0.20
CA ARG A 59 11.91 -6.87 -0.90
C ARG A 59 11.43 -7.65 -2.12
N GLN A 60 10.35 -8.41 -1.98
CA GLN A 60 9.76 -9.20 -3.06
C GLN A 60 9.19 -8.28 -4.17
N LEU A 61 8.55 -7.17 -3.81
CA LEU A 61 8.11 -6.18 -4.79
C LEU A 61 9.29 -5.55 -5.51
N THR A 62 10.31 -5.08 -4.79
CA THR A 62 11.49 -4.44 -5.37
C THR A 62 12.15 -5.30 -6.44
N TYR A 63 12.50 -6.56 -6.12
CA TYR A 63 13.19 -7.39 -7.13
C TYR A 63 12.28 -7.71 -8.33
N LYS A 64 10.96 -7.84 -8.14
CA LYS A 64 10.06 -8.06 -9.27
C LYS A 64 9.91 -6.81 -10.13
N CYS A 65 9.84 -5.63 -9.52
CA CYS A 65 9.79 -4.37 -10.28
C CYS A 65 11.05 -4.22 -11.15
N GLU A 66 12.23 -4.46 -10.57
CA GLU A 66 13.51 -4.49 -11.31
C GLU A 66 13.49 -5.52 -12.45
N TRP A 67 12.94 -6.71 -12.20
CA TRP A 67 12.90 -7.78 -13.20
C TRP A 67 11.97 -7.47 -14.39
N TYR A 68 10.87 -6.75 -14.14
CA TYR A 68 9.89 -6.38 -15.17
C TYR A 68 10.12 -4.98 -15.77
N GLY A 69 11.13 -4.23 -15.31
CA GLY A 69 11.37 -2.85 -15.75
C GLY A 69 10.33 -1.84 -15.21
N SER A 70 9.63 -2.20 -14.14
CA SER A 70 8.68 -1.33 -13.42
C SER A 70 9.40 -0.51 -12.37
N GLU A 71 8.88 0.68 -12.06
CA GLU A 71 9.37 1.53 -10.97
C GLU A 71 8.58 1.26 -9.70
N LEU A 72 9.26 1.11 -8.56
CA LEU A 72 8.63 1.05 -7.25
C LEU A 72 8.85 2.37 -6.50
N VAL A 73 7.78 3.13 -6.29
CA VAL A 73 7.78 4.36 -5.50
C VAL A 73 7.20 4.07 -4.12
N VAL A 74 7.90 4.53 -3.09
CA VAL A 74 7.40 4.45 -1.71
C VAL A 74 6.97 5.85 -1.29
N ALA A 75 5.67 6.00 -1.03
CA ALA A 75 5.12 7.26 -0.54
C ALA A 75 5.60 7.54 0.89
N ASP A 76 5.81 8.82 1.21
CA ASP A 76 6.21 9.23 2.56
C ASP A 76 5.25 8.69 3.61
N ARG A 77 5.80 8.29 4.76
CA ARG A 77 5.06 7.69 5.88
C ARG A 77 3.91 8.57 6.37
N PHE A 78 4.08 9.89 6.31
CA PHE A 78 3.11 10.85 6.80
C PHE A 78 2.20 11.37 5.69
N TYR A 79 2.33 10.84 4.46
CA TYR A 79 1.43 11.18 3.36
C TYR A 79 -0.01 10.74 3.69
N PRO A 80 -0.96 11.68 3.81
CA PRO A 80 -2.29 11.36 4.33
C PRO A 80 -3.24 10.90 3.22
N SER A 81 -2.83 9.87 2.47
CA SER A 81 -3.54 9.28 1.31
C SER A 81 -5.03 8.99 1.55
N SER A 82 -5.37 8.43 2.71
CA SER A 82 -6.76 8.07 3.07
C SER A 82 -7.58 9.24 3.61
N GLN A 83 -6.95 10.39 3.87
CA GLN A 83 -7.57 11.58 4.44
C GLN A 83 -7.77 12.69 3.41
N ILE A 84 -6.91 12.76 2.40
CA ILE A 84 -7.03 13.68 1.26
C ILE A 84 -8.18 13.20 0.35
N CYS A 85 -9.04 14.10 -0.09
CA CYS A 85 -10.04 13.80 -1.08
C CYS A 85 -9.38 13.72 -2.47
N SER A 86 -9.49 12.58 -3.14
CA SER A 86 -8.91 12.42 -4.48
C SER A 86 -9.56 13.29 -5.55
N ASN A 87 -10.76 13.83 -5.28
CA ASN A 87 -11.48 14.71 -6.21
C ASN A 87 -11.12 16.20 -6.04
N CYS A 88 -10.93 16.69 -4.81
CA CYS A 88 -10.76 18.13 -4.55
C CYS A 88 -9.56 18.51 -3.68
N GLY A 89 -8.78 17.54 -3.20
CA GLY A 89 -7.60 17.78 -2.35
C GLY A 89 -7.89 18.10 -0.89
N HIS A 90 -9.16 18.23 -0.49
CA HIS A 90 -9.52 18.50 0.91
C HIS A 90 -9.01 17.41 1.85
N GLN A 91 -8.29 17.78 2.90
CA GLN A 91 -7.86 16.84 3.94
C GLN A 91 -8.84 16.83 5.10
N GLN A 92 -9.37 15.65 5.44
CA GLN A 92 -10.27 15.44 6.57
C GLN A 92 -9.86 14.23 7.42
N LYS A 93 -10.32 14.18 8.67
CA LYS A 93 -10.07 13.01 9.53
C LYS A 93 -10.79 11.78 8.97
N MET A 94 -10.04 10.68 8.81
CA MET A 94 -10.57 9.40 8.35
C MET A 94 -10.25 8.28 9.37
N PRO A 95 -11.10 8.07 10.39
CA PRO A 95 -10.94 6.96 11.34
C PRO A 95 -10.92 5.59 10.65
N LEU A 96 -10.11 4.65 11.16
CA LEU A 96 -9.91 3.33 10.56
C LEU A 96 -11.19 2.47 10.42
N HIS A 97 -12.21 2.71 11.25
CA HIS A 97 -13.48 1.98 11.19
C HIS A 97 -14.39 2.48 10.05
N LEU A 98 -14.14 3.66 9.50
CA LEU A 98 -14.88 4.17 8.35
C LEU A 98 -14.30 3.56 7.07
N ARG A 99 -15.17 2.88 6.32
CA ARG A 99 -14.82 2.24 5.03
C ARG A 99 -15.24 3.08 3.83
N ILE A 100 -16.25 3.94 4.00
CA ILE A 100 -16.71 4.86 2.97
C ILE A 100 -16.12 6.24 3.24
N TYR A 101 -15.36 6.77 2.28
CA TYR A 101 -14.88 8.14 2.28
C TYR A 101 -16.00 9.04 1.75
N LYS A 102 -16.42 10.03 2.53
CA LYS A 102 -17.36 11.07 2.12
C LYS A 102 -16.73 12.43 2.39
N CYS A 103 -16.41 13.18 1.34
CA CYS A 103 -15.77 14.48 1.46
C CYS A 103 -16.71 15.52 2.08
N SER A 104 -16.27 16.20 3.13
CA SER A 104 -17.01 17.30 3.76
C SER A 104 -17.02 18.59 2.95
N GLU A 105 -16.13 18.73 1.96
CA GLU A 105 -16.01 19.94 1.13
C GLU A 105 -16.77 19.81 -0.20
N CYS A 106 -16.50 18.76 -0.99
CA CYS A 106 -17.12 18.60 -2.32
C CYS A 106 -18.24 17.56 -2.39
N GLY A 107 -18.51 16.82 -1.30
CA GLY A 107 -19.56 15.79 -1.26
C GLY A 107 -19.22 14.49 -1.98
N PHE A 108 -18.02 14.36 -2.57
CA PHE A 108 -17.55 13.12 -3.21
C PHE A 108 -17.61 11.93 -2.25
N GLU A 109 -18.10 10.79 -2.74
CA GLU A 109 -18.29 9.57 -1.94
C GLU A 109 -17.74 8.34 -2.68
N THR A 110 -16.92 7.55 -2.00
CA THR A 110 -16.30 6.33 -2.56
C THR A 110 -15.81 5.40 -1.44
N ASP A 111 -15.36 4.19 -1.77
CA ASP A 111 -14.57 3.37 -0.85
C ASP A 111 -13.26 4.09 -0.47
N ARG A 112 -12.91 4.05 0.82
CA ARG A 112 -11.73 4.71 1.37
C ARG A 112 -10.43 4.20 0.75
N ASP A 113 -10.33 2.89 0.56
CA ASP A 113 -9.10 2.28 0.04
C ASP A 113 -8.95 2.65 -1.45
N PHE A 114 -10.07 2.79 -2.20
CA PHE A 114 -10.04 3.38 -3.55
C PHE A 114 -9.60 4.84 -3.55
N ASN A 115 -10.13 5.69 -2.66
CA ASN A 115 -9.70 7.08 -2.54
C ASN A 115 -8.19 7.19 -2.26
N ALA A 116 -7.69 6.36 -1.34
CA ALA A 116 -6.26 6.30 -1.02
C ALA A 116 -5.42 5.86 -2.23
N ALA A 117 -5.87 4.85 -2.98
CA ALA A 117 -5.17 4.36 -4.18
C ALA A 117 -5.00 5.47 -5.24
N VAL A 118 -6.05 6.24 -5.52
CA VAL A 118 -5.99 7.37 -6.47
C VAL A 118 -5.01 8.46 -5.97
N ASN A 119 -4.98 8.73 -4.67
CA ASN A 119 -4.02 9.69 -4.11
C ASN A 119 -2.58 9.19 -4.21
N LEU A 120 -2.34 7.89 -4.02
CA LEU A 120 -1.01 7.29 -4.22
C LEU A 120 -0.59 7.30 -5.68
N GLU A 121 -1.51 7.04 -6.62
CA GLU A 121 -1.24 7.20 -8.05
C GLU A 121 -0.83 8.64 -8.39
N ASN A 122 -1.51 9.63 -7.80
CA ASN A 122 -1.18 11.05 -7.94
C ASN A 122 0.10 11.48 -7.20
N TYR A 123 0.65 10.66 -6.30
CA TYR A 123 1.88 10.98 -5.57
C TYR A 123 3.11 11.00 -6.48
N VAL A 124 3.12 10.17 -7.53
CA VAL A 124 4.23 10.05 -8.49
C VAL A 124 4.26 11.22 -9.48
N ASN A 125 3.10 11.80 -9.75
CA ASN A 125 2.93 12.83 -10.77
C ASN A 125 3.11 14.28 -10.25
N GLN A 126 3.74 14.46 -9.08
CA GLN A 126 3.95 15.76 -8.42
C GLN A 126 5.33 16.35 -8.66
#